data_AF-A0A2N4YN99-F1
#
_entry.id   AF-A0A2N4YN99-F1
#
_cell.length_a   1.000
_cell.length_b   1.000
_cell.length_c   1.000
_cell.angle_alpha   90.00
_cell.angle_beta   90.00
_cell.angle_gamma   90.00
#
_symmetry.space_group_name_H-M   'P 1'
#
loop_
_entity.id
_entity.type
_entity.pdbx_description
1 polymer ?
#
loop_
_entity_poly.entity_id
_entity_poly.type
_entity_poly.pdbx_seq_one_letter_code
_entity_poly.pdbx_strand_id
1 'polypeptide(L)'
;GLAKASRQPVAVIVTSGTATANLYPALIEAGLTGEKLILLTADRPPELIDCGANQAIRQPGMFASHPSQTISLPRPSQDIPARWLVSTIDQALGALHAGGVHINCPFAEPLYGDMDETGVEWQQQLGNWWQSDKPWLRQALQLE
;
A
#
# COMPACT_ATOMS: atom_id res chain seq x y z
N GLY A 1 5.00 -17.44 -5.56
CA GLY A 1 6.20 -17.83 -6.36
C GLY A 1 7.44 -17.13 -5.87
N LEU A 2 7.68 -15.89 -6.32
CA LEU A 2 8.86 -15.10 -5.96
C LEU A 2 9.09 -14.96 -4.43
N ALA A 3 8.03 -14.63 -3.67
CA ALA A 3 8.12 -14.51 -2.20
C ALA A 3 8.52 -15.84 -1.52
N LYS A 4 8.03 -16.97 -2.05
CA LYS A 4 8.35 -18.31 -1.54
C LYS A 4 9.81 -18.69 -1.75
N ALA A 5 10.34 -18.39 -2.93
CA ALA A 5 11.73 -18.71 -3.30
C ALA A 5 12.74 -17.77 -2.63
N SER A 6 12.47 -16.47 -2.63
CA SER A 6 13.38 -15.46 -2.08
C SER A 6 13.30 -15.31 -0.55
N ARG A 7 12.17 -15.71 0.05
CA ARG A 7 11.80 -15.40 1.45
C ARG A 7 11.81 -13.90 1.76
N GLN A 8 11.66 -13.06 0.73
CA GLN A 8 11.55 -11.61 0.85
C GLN A 8 10.11 -11.15 0.59
N PRO A 9 9.70 -9.99 1.12
CA PRO A 9 8.45 -9.35 0.72
C PRO A 9 8.43 -9.07 -0.78
N VAL A 10 7.31 -9.37 -1.45
CA VAL A 10 7.12 -9.10 -2.88
C VAL A 10 5.90 -8.22 -3.08
N ALA A 11 6.11 -7.09 -3.75
CA ALA A 11 5.04 -6.18 -4.12
C ALA A 11 4.32 -6.63 -5.41
N VAL A 12 3.01 -6.39 -5.46
CA VAL A 12 2.16 -6.59 -6.63
C VAL A 12 1.34 -5.33 -6.82
N ILE A 13 1.36 -4.77 -8.04
CA ILE A 13 0.57 -3.59 -8.40
C ILE A 13 -0.54 -4.03 -9.36
N VAL A 14 -1.77 -3.61 -9.07
CA VAL A 14 -2.92 -3.81 -9.95
C VAL A 14 -3.76 -2.54 -10.05
N THR A 15 -4.49 -2.40 -11.16
CA THR A 15 -5.52 -1.38 -11.32
C THR A 15 -6.74 -1.67 -10.44
N SER A 16 -7.68 -0.72 -10.39
CA SER A 16 -8.94 -0.85 -9.66
C SER A 16 -9.89 -1.92 -10.24
N GLY A 17 -10.88 -2.30 -9.45
CA GLY A 17 -11.95 -3.19 -9.90
C GLY A 17 -11.61 -4.68 -9.73
N THR A 18 -12.01 -5.50 -10.71
CA THR A 18 -11.86 -6.97 -10.62
C THR A 18 -10.40 -7.42 -10.62
N ALA A 19 -9.46 -6.59 -11.11
CA ALA A 19 -8.03 -6.88 -11.03
C ALA A 19 -7.58 -7.07 -9.57
N THR A 20 -8.10 -6.25 -8.65
CA THR A 20 -7.89 -6.42 -7.20
C THR A 20 -8.48 -7.74 -6.69
N ALA A 21 -9.71 -8.07 -7.07
CA ALA A 21 -10.36 -9.32 -6.67
C ALA A 21 -9.62 -10.58 -7.16
N ASN A 22 -8.88 -10.52 -8.27
CA ASN A 22 -8.09 -11.65 -8.77
C ASN A 22 -6.86 -11.98 -7.90
N LEU A 23 -6.46 -11.09 -6.98
CA LEU A 23 -5.37 -11.34 -6.05
C LEU A 23 -5.78 -12.24 -4.87
N TYR A 24 -7.09 -12.46 -4.67
CA TYR A 24 -7.64 -13.17 -3.52
C TYR A 24 -7.03 -14.58 -3.31
N PRO A 25 -6.91 -15.44 -4.34
CA PRO A 25 -6.36 -16.79 -4.14
C PRO A 25 -4.90 -16.76 -3.65
N ALA A 26 -4.07 -15.88 -4.22
CA ALA A 26 -2.67 -15.74 -3.82
C ALA A 26 -2.53 -15.17 -2.40
N LEU A 27 -3.41 -14.24 -2.03
CA LEU A 27 -3.46 -13.67 -0.69
C LEU A 27 -3.88 -14.70 0.36
N ILE A 28 -4.90 -15.52 0.07
CA ILE A 28 -5.34 -16.60 0.97
C ILE A 28 -4.19 -17.58 1.21
N GLU A 29 -3.55 -18.06 0.13
CA GLU A 29 -2.41 -18.97 0.23
C GLU A 29 -1.29 -18.35 1.07
N ALA A 30 -0.92 -17.10 0.78
CA ALA A 30 0.08 -16.36 1.57
C ALA A 30 -0.26 -16.29 3.07
N GLY A 31 -1.54 -16.12 3.42
CA GLY A 31 -2.00 -16.14 4.81
C GLY A 31 -1.84 -17.50 5.50
N LEU A 32 -1.85 -18.61 4.74
CA LEU A 32 -1.71 -19.97 5.26
C LEU A 32 -0.25 -20.45 5.28
N THR A 33 0.51 -20.15 4.24
CA THR A 33 1.88 -20.65 4.05
C THR A 33 2.97 -19.61 4.37
N GLY A 34 2.56 -18.37 4.63
CA GLY A 34 3.38 -17.33 5.25
C GLY A 34 4.17 -16.44 4.30
N GLU A 35 4.03 -16.59 2.98
CA GLU A 35 4.66 -15.71 2.00
C GLU A 35 4.26 -14.24 2.22
N LYS A 36 5.25 -13.34 2.18
CA LYS A 36 5.04 -11.91 2.37
C LYS A 36 4.65 -11.25 1.05
N LEU A 37 3.35 -10.96 0.88
CA LEU A 37 2.83 -10.27 -0.30
C LEU A 37 2.39 -8.85 0.07
N ILE A 38 2.83 -7.85 -0.71
CA ILE A 38 2.40 -6.46 -0.54
C ILE A 38 1.52 -6.09 -1.74
N LEU A 39 0.21 -6.04 -1.53
CA LEU A 39 -0.76 -5.77 -2.59
C LEU A 39 -1.01 -4.27 -2.64
N LEU A 40 -0.47 -3.60 -3.65
CA LEU A 40 -0.68 -2.19 -3.94
C LEU A 40 -1.81 -2.06 -4.97
N THR A 41 -3.02 -1.81 -4.50
CA THR A 41 -4.22 -1.84 -5.34
C THR A 41 -4.68 -0.42 -5.62
N ALA A 42 -4.54 0.04 -6.87
CA ALA A 42 -5.06 1.35 -7.24
C ALA A 42 -6.59 1.38 -7.06
N ASP A 43 -7.12 2.53 -6.67
CA ASP A 43 -8.56 2.71 -6.46
C ASP A 43 -9.04 4.06 -7.03
N ARG A 44 -10.34 4.16 -7.23
CA ARG A 44 -10.98 5.44 -7.53
C ARG A 44 -11.08 6.29 -6.26
N PRO A 45 -11.04 7.62 -6.38
CA PRO A 45 -11.14 8.50 -5.22
C PRO A 45 -12.55 8.40 -4.61
N PRO A 46 -12.74 8.75 -3.32
CA PRO A 46 -14.00 8.55 -2.60
C PRO A 46 -15.23 9.13 -3.31
N GLU A 47 -15.07 10.28 -3.99
CA GLU A 47 -16.11 10.95 -4.77
C GLU A 47 -16.63 10.15 -5.98
N LEU A 48 -15.92 9.11 -6.41
CA LEU A 48 -16.28 8.24 -7.54
C LEU A 48 -16.74 6.83 -7.11
N ILE A 49 -16.90 6.59 -5.81
CA ILE A 49 -17.41 5.31 -5.29
C ILE A 49 -18.94 5.35 -5.20
N ASP A 50 -19.59 4.23 -5.51
CA ASP A 50 -21.06 4.03 -5.43
C ASP A 50 -21.92 5.01 -6.25
N CYS A 51 -21.35 5.63 -7.29
CA CYS A 51 -22.03 6.59 -8.17
C CYS A 51 -22.14 6.14 -9.64
N GLY A 52 -21.83 4.87 -9.94
CA GLY A 52 -21.88 4.32 -11.30
C GLY A 52 -20.65 4.63 -12.15
N ALA A 53 -19.57 5.11 -11.54
CA ALA A 53 -18.29 5.31 -12.24
C ALA A 53 -17.73 3.97 -12.76
N ASN A 54 -17.22 3.97 -13.99
CA ASN A 54 -16.66 2.76 -14.59
C ASN A 54 -15.45 2.26 -13.80
N GLN A 55 -15.39 0.95 -13.56
CA GLN A 55 -14.34 0.26 -12.80
C GLN A 55 -14.14 0.76 -11.36
N ALA A 56 -15.13 1.43 -10.76
CA ALA A 56 -15.14 1.78 -9.35
C ALA A 56 -15.88 0.72 -8.52
N ILE A 57 -15.21 0.10 -7.56
CA ILE A 57 -15.81 -0.84 -6.60
C ILE A 57 -15.36 -0.49 -5.19
N ARG A 58 -16.06 -0.99 -4.17
CA ARG A 58 -15.63 -0.85 -2.77
C ARG A 58 -14.44 -1.78 -2.50
N GLN A 59 -13.22 -1.27 -2.58
CA GLN A 59 -11.99 -2.05 -2.32
C GLN A 59 -11.55 -2.09 -0.85
N PRO A 60 -11.72 -1.02 -0.02
CA PRO A 60 -11.36 -1.09 1.39
C PRO A 60 -12.06 -2.25 2.10
N GLY A 61 -11.27 -3.16 2.69
CA GLY A 61 -11.77 -4.34 3.41
C GLY A 61 -12.28 -5.50 2.52
N MET A 62 -12.13 -5.43 1.19
CA MET A 62 -12.67 -6.46 0.29
C MET A 62 -12.06 -7.86 0.48
N PHE A 63 -10.86 -7.94 1.06
CA PHE A 63 -10.18 -9.20 1.39
C PHE A 63 -10.51 -9.74 2.80
N ALA A 64 -11.46 -9.12 3.50
CA ALA A 64 -11.87 -9.50 4.85
C ALA A 64 -10.68 -9.70 5.80
N SER A 65 -10.58 -10.83 6.48
CA SER A 65 -9.54 -11.14 7.47
C SER A 65 -8.31 -11.84 6.90
N HIS A 66 -8.19 -11.97 5.57
CA HIS A 66 -7.06 -12.69 4.96
C HIS A 66 -5.74 -11.92 4.97
N PRO A 67 -5.69 -10.59 4.75
CA PRO A 67 -4.47 -9.82 4.98
C PRO A 67 -4.11 -9.80 6.46
N SER A 68 -2.83 -9.96 6.77
CA SER A 68 -2.27 -9.74 8.10
C SER A 68 -2.35 -8.27 8.52
N GLN A 69 -2.26 -7.35 7.54
CA GLN A 69 -2.42 -5.91 7.73
C GLN A 69 -3.21 -5.34 6.56
N THR A 70 -4.06 -4.35 6.84
CA THR A 70 -4.79 -3.60 5.81
C THR A 70 -4.59 -2.12 6.03
N ILE A 71 -4.19 -1.40 4.98
CA ILE A 71 -4.07 0.05 4.95
C ILE A 71 -4.99 0.56 3.85
N SER A 72 -5.91 1.45 4.21
CA SER A 72 -6.66 2.24 3.22
C SER A 72 -6.08 3.65 3.22
N LEU A 73 -5.30 3.98 2.20
CA LEU A 73 -4.74 5.32 2.09
C LEU A 73 -5.86 6.34 1.81
N PRO A 74 -5.74 7.56 2.35
CA PRO A 74 -6.63 8.66 2.00
C PRO A 74 -6.35 9.14 0.58
N ARG A 75 -7.27 9.95 0.04
CA ARG A 75 -7.04 10.70 -1.20
C ARG A 75 -5.74 11.51 -1.07
N PRO A 76 -4.83 11.47 -2.05
CA PRO A 76 -3.60 12.25 -2.02
C PRO A 76 -3.87 13.73 -1.76
N SER A 77 -3.20 14.28 -0.75
CA SER A 77 -3.16 15.72 -0.43
C SER A 77 -1.81 16.06 0.19
N GLN A 78 -1.28 17.25 -0.11
CA GLN A 78 -0.06 17.77 0.50
C GLN A 78 -0.26 18.17 1.98
N ASP A 79 -1.52 18.30 2.43
CA ASP A 79 -1.86 18.53 3.84
C ASP A 79 -1.51 17.33 4.74
N ILE A 80 -1.45 16.14 4.14
CA ILE A 80 -1.03 14.92 4.81
C ILE A 80 0.49 14.83 4.66
N PRO A 81 1.28 14.94 5.74
CA PRO A 81 2.72 15.07 5.61
C PRO A 81 3.36 13.76 5.11
N ALA A 82 4.42 13.86 4.31
CA ALA A 82 5.11 12.69 3.75
C ALA A 82 5.55 11.69 4.83
N ARG A 83 6.02 12.19 5.97
CA ARG A 83 6.39 11.38 7.15
C ARG A 83 5.26 10.49 7.64
N TRP A 84 3.99 10.91 7.54
CA TRP A 84 2.85 10.10 7.96
C TRP A 84 2.67 8.91 7.02
N LEU A 85 2.77 9.13 5.70
CA LEU A 85 2.61 8.08 4.70
C LEU A 85 3.69 7.00 4.90
N VAL A 86 4.96 7.41 4.96
CA VAL A 86 6.06 6.46 5.18
C VAL A 86 5.93 5.75 6.53
N SER A 87 5.59 6.46 7.61
CA SER A 87 5.42 5.84 8.93
C SER A 87 4.31 4.79 8.94
N THR A 88 3.21 5.04 8.23
CA THR A 88 2.07 4.11 8.12
C THR A 88 2.49 2.83 7.41
N ILE A 89 3.22 2.95 6.29
CA ILE A 89 3.73 1.80 5.54
C ILE A 89 4.77 1.04 6.38
N ASP A 90 5.72 1.74 6.98
CA ASP A 90 6.77 1.14 7.82
C ASP A 90 6.20 0.39 9.02
N GLN A 91 5.18 0.94 9.68
CA GLN A 91 4.54 0.28 10.81
C GLN A 91 3.89 -1.04 10.39
N ALA A 92 3.16 -1.06 9.26
CA ALA A 92 2.53 -2.29 8.78
C ALA A 92 3.56 -3.33 8.32
N LEU A 93 4.61 -2.91 7.61
CA LEU A 93 5.67 -3.83 7.17
C LEU A 93 6.54 -4.31 8.33
N GLY A 94 6.80 -3.46 9.33
CA GLY A 94 7.53 -3.82 10.55
C GLY A 94 6.77 -4.82 11.43
N ALA A 95 5.44 -4.72 11.48
CA ALA A 95 4.58 -5.68 12.19
C ALA A 95 4.33 -6.98 11.39
N LEU A 96 4.72 -7.04 10.11
CA LEU A 96 4.44 -8.17 9.22
C LEU A 96 5.39 -9.35 9.49
N HIS A 97 4.91 -10.29 10.30
CA HIS A 97 5.59 -11.55 10.55
C HIS A 97 5.50 -12.50 9.35
N ALA A 98 4.30 -12.66 8.78
CA ALA A 98 3.98 -13.54 7.64
C ALA A 98 2.67 -13.09 6.98
N GLY A 99 2.41 -13.56 5.75
CA GLY A 99 1.15 -13.31 5.04
C GLY A 99 1.11 -12.02 4.23
N GLY A 100 -0.09 -11.59 3.85
CA GLY A 100 -0.27 -10.44 2.96
C GLY A 100 -0.54 -9.11 3.67
N VAL A 101 -0.14 -8.02 3.04
CA VAL A 101 -0.56 -6.65 3.37
C VAL A 101 -1.35 -6.11 2.20
N HIS A 102 -2.58 -5.63 2.45
CA HIS A 102 -3.36 -4.91 1.46
C HIS A 102 -3.19 -3.40 1.68
N ILE A 103 -2.69 -2.70 0.66
CA ILE A 103 -2.59 -1.24 0.64
C ILE A 103 -3.46 -0.73 -0.50
N ASN A 104 -4.61 -0.15 -0.15
CA ASN A 104 -5.52 0.47 -1.10
C ASN A 104 -5.07 1.92 -1.37
N CYS A 105 -4.90 2.27 -2.64
CA CYS A 105 -4.29 3.53 -3.08
C CYS A 105 -5.25 4.32 -4.00
N PRO A 106 -6.10 5.22 -3.46
CA PRO A 106 -6.99 6.02 -4.29
C PRO A 106 -6.23 7.10 -5.06
N PHE A 107 -6.49 7.25 -6.36
CA PHE A 107 -5.93 8.32 -7.18
C PHE A 107 -7.03 8.99 -8.01
N ALA A 108 -7.08 10.33 -7.95
CA ALA A 108 -7.97 11.13 -8.79
C ALA A 108 -7.32 11.44 -10.13
N GLU A 109 -8.14 11.62 -11.16
CA GLU A 109 -7.68 12.14 -12.46
C GLU A 109 -7.30 13.63 -12.35
N PRO A 110 -6.37 14.12 -13.18
CA PRO A 110 -5.68 13.43 -14.27
C PRO A 110 -4.52 12.51 -13.79
N LEU A 111 -4.38 11.34 -14.42
CA LEU A 111 -3.30 10.36 -14.12
C LEU A 111 -2.09 10.47 -15.07
N TYR A 112 -2.20 11.27 -16.11
CA TYR A 112 -1.19 11.45 -17.14
C TYR A 112 -0.85 12.94 -17.27
N GLY A 113 0.41 13.23 -17.56
CA GLY A 113 0.93 14.57 -17.69
C GLY A 113 2.45 14.56 -17.52
N ASP A 114 3.10 15.65 -17.93
CA ASP A 114 4.50 15.85 -17.60
C ASP A 114 4.65 16.13 -16.11
N MET A 115 5.73 15.64 -15.52
CA MET A 115 6.07 15.97 -14.14
C MET A 115 6.37 17.46 -14.04
N ASP A 116 5.70 18.15 -13.12
CA ASP A 116 5.99 19.52 -12.72
C ASP A 116 6.55 19.57 -11.29
N GLU A 117 6.61 20.75 -10.70
CA GLU A 117 7.12 20.94 -9.33
C GLU A 117 6.09 20.55 -8.24
N THR A 118 4.90 20.06 -8.63
CA THR A 118 3.84 19.68 -7.69
C THR A 118 4.32 18.55 -6.78
N GLY A 119 4.29 18.78 -5.47
CA GLY A 119 4.65 17.78 -4.46
C GLY A 119 6.16 17.60 -4.24
N VAL A 120 7.02 18.37 -4.92
CA VAL A 120 8.47 18.31 -4.72
C VAL A 120 8.85 18.71 -3.29
N GLU A 121 8.33 19.85 -2.78
CA GLU A 121 8.58 20.27 -1.39
C GLU A 121 8.09 19.24 -0.37
N TRP A 122 6.92 18.63 -0.65
CA TRP A 122 6.35 17.57 0.18
C TRP A 122 7.27 16.36 0.25
N GLN A 123 7.82 15.91 -0.88
CA GLN A 123 8.74 14.77 -0.94
C GLN A 123 10.08 15.08 -0.25
N GLN A 124 10.59 16.31 -0.43
CA GLN A 124 11.84 16.75 0.19
C GLN A 124 11.81 16.74 1.72
N GLN A 125 10.62 16.74 2.35
CA GLN A 125 10.49 16.60 3.82
C GLN A 125 11.08 15.28 4.34
N LEU A 126 11.20 14.25 3.49
CA LEU A 126 11.86 12.99 3.84
C LEU A 126 13.39 13.04 3.70
N GLY A 127 13.94 14.15 3.20
CA GLY A 127 15.36 14.30 2.90
C GLY A 127 15.87 13.18 2.00
N ASN A 128 16.99 12.56 2.39
CA ASN A 128 17.60 11.46 1.65
C ASN A 128 17.16 10.07 2.13
N TRP A 129 16.10 9.98 2.96
CA TRP A 129 15.68 8.69 3.53
C TRP A 129 15.33 7.66 2.45
N TRP A 130 14.64 8.07 1.39
CA TRP A 130 14.23 7.20 0.28
C TRP A 130 15.41 6.66 -0.55
N GLN A 131 16.63 7.14 -0.31
CA GLN A 131 17.88 6.62 -0.88
C GLN A 131 18.59 5.61 0.04
N SER A 132 17.98 5.28 1.19
CA SER A 132 18.53 4.35 2.19
C SER A 132 17.71 3.08 2.28
N ASP A 133 18.38 1.96 2.58
CA ASP A 133 17.73 0.68 2.88
C ASP A 133 17.29 0.54 4.36
N LYS A 134 17.34 1.63 5.13
CA LYS A 134 16.97 1.62 6.56
C LYS A 134 15.50 2.02 6.73
N PRO A 135 14.76 1.35 7.63
CA PRO A 135 13.40 1.76 7.94
C PRO A 135 13.38 3.21 8.47
N TRP A 136 12.33 3.93 8.11
CA TRP A 136 11.98 5.27 8.60
C TRP A 136 11.70 5.22 10.09
N LEU A 137 10.82 4.31 10.51
CA LEU A 137 10.55 4.08 11.93
C LEU A 137 11.62 3.15 12.51
N ARG A 138 12.29 3.61 13.57
CA ARG A 138 13.21 2.79 14.36
C ARG A 138 12.64 2.65 15.76
N GLN A 139 12.13 1.48 16.08
CA GLN A 139 11.77 1.17 17.45
C GLN A 139 13.06 0.76 18.19
N ALA A 140 13.45 1.53 19.20
CA ALA A 140 14.45 1.05 20.14
C ALA A 140 13.81 -0.08 20.95
N LEU A 141 14.33 -1.30 20.84
CA LEU A 141 14.04 -2.35 21.79
C LEU A 141 14.59 -1.89 23.15
N GLN A 142 13.73 -1.35 24.00
CA GLN A 142 14.01 -1.31 25.44
C GLN A 142 13.93 -2.76 25.91
N LEU A 143 15.10 -3.38 26.08
CA LEU A 143 15.23 -4.61 26.84
C LEU A 143 15.04 -4.21 28.31
N GLU A 144 13.91 -4.62 28.91
CA GLU A 144 13.74 -4.69 30.37
C GLU A 144 14.47 -5.91 30.93
#